data_AF-X1IAL4-F1
#
_entry.id   AF-X1IAL4-F1
#
_cell.length_a   1.000
_cell.length_b   1.000
_cell.length_c   1.000
_cell.angle_alpha   90.00
_cell.angle_beta   90.00
_cell.angle_gamma   90.00
#
_symmetry.space_group_name_H-M   'P 1'
#
loop_
_entity.id
_entity.type
_entity.pdbx_description
1 polymer ?
#
loop_
_entity_poly.entity_id
_entity_poly.type
_entity_poly.pdbx_seq_one_letter_code
_entity_poly.pdbx_strand_id
1 'polypeptide(L)'
;MIEILVFSFLIALTGALSPGPLLTFTIYKSLKQKRGYLAGIYIVLGHATIEFVLIIALLAGTSFFIQNIVFLMLVGTIGGIFLIIFGVVVIRDVSKTNFDATFTFEKDNVKGFKGNSFIGGIVVSLSNPFWTFWWAVIGLGLW
;
A
#
# COMPACT_ATOMS: atom_id res chain seq x y z
N MET A 1 23.67 15.25 -12.56
CA MET A 1 23.60 14.08 -11.63
C MET A 1 22.90 14.43 -10.32
N ILE A 2 23.30 15.50 -9.62
CA ILE A 2 22.63 15.94 -8.37
C ILE A 2 21.15 16.29 -8.62
N GLU A 3 20.83 16.95 -9.73
CA GLU A 3 19.45 17.30 -10.07
C GLU A 3 18.52 16.08 -10.18
N ILE A 4 18.97 15.01 -10.85
CA ILE A 4 18.19 13.77 -11.00
C ILE A 4 18.00 13.09 -9.63
N LEU A 5 19.02 13.11 -8.77
CA LEU A 5 18.91 12.58 -7.41
C LEU A 5 17.88 13.36 -6.59
N VAL A 6 17.93 14.70 -6.63
CA VAL A 6 16.99 15.55 -5.89
C VAL A 6 15.57 15.39 -6.43
N PHE A 7 15.38 15.39 -7.76
CA PHE A 7 14.07 15.21 -8.37
C PHE A 7 13.47 13.82 -8.06
N SER A 8 14.22 12.75 -8.27
CA SER A 8 13.76 11.39 -7.99
C SER A 8 13.47 11.18 -6.51
N PHE A 9 14.31 11.75 -5.62
CA PHE A 9 14.08 11.74 -4.19
C PHE A 9 12.79 12.47 -3.81
N LEU A 10 12.56 13.68 -4.35
CA LEU A 10 11.35 14.45 -4.05
C LEU A 10 10.09 13.73 -4.55
N ILE A 11 10.11 13.17 -5.76
CA ILE A 11 9.01 12.40 -6.32
C ILE A 11 8.71 11.18 -5.44
N ALA A 12 9.73 10.40 -5.09
CA ALA A 12 9.57 9.24 -4.20
C ALA A 12 9.09 9.65 -2.79
N LEU A 13 9.56 10.78 -2.28
CA LEU A 13 9.17 11.32 -0.98
C LEU A 13 7.69 11.70 -0.95
N THR A 14 7.14 12.27 -2.03
CA THR A 14 5.69 12.53 -2.09
C THR A 14 4.86 11.26 -1.98
N GLY A 15 5.34 10.16 -2.57
CA GLY A 15 4.71 8.85 -2.47
C GLY A 15 4.76 8.28 -1.06
N ALA A 16 5.93 8.39 -0.40
CA ALA A 16 6.17 7.83 0.92
C ALA A 16 5.52 8.62 2.07
N LEU A 17 5.37 9.95 1.93
CA LEU A 17 4.77 10.81 2.96
C LEU A 17 3.24 10.87 2.88
N SER A 18 2.63 10.33 1.83
CA SER A 18 1.17 10.26 1.73
C SER A 18 0.59 9.43 2.88
N PRO A 19 -0.34 9.98 3.70
CA PRO A 19 -0.92 9.26 4.82
C PRO A 19 -1.70 8.06 4.28
N GLY A 20 -1.24 6.85 4.61
CA GLY A 20 -1.83 5.62 4.08
C GLY A 20 -1.56 4.37 4.92
N PRO A 21 -2.16 3.22 4.53
CA PRO A 21 -2.09 1.98 5.30
C PRO A 21 -0.66 1.51 5.61
N LEU A 22 0.28 1.74 4.68
CA LEU A 22 1.68 1.33 4.83
C LEU A 22 2.40 2.15 5.90
N LEU A 23 2.14 3.46 5.97
CA LEU A 23 2.69 4.34 6.99
C LEU A 23 2.13 3.97 8.36
N THR A 24 0.80 3.79 8.48
CA THR A 24 0.15 3.37 9.73
C THR A 24 0.66 2.00 10.20
N PHE A 25 0.83 1.04 9.28
CA PHE A 25 1.39 -0.27 9.58
C PHE A 25 2.84 -0.19 10.07
N THR A 26 3.65 0.69 9.46
CA THR A 26 5.04 0.93 9.85
C THR A 26 5.13 1.53 11.25
N ILE A 27 4.28 2.50 11.59
CA ILE A 27 4.20 3.07 12.94
C ILE A 27 3.82 1.97 13.95
N TYR A 28 2.76 1.21 13.66
CA TYR A 28 2.27 0.14 14.54
C TYR A 28 3.35 -0.92 14.83
N LYS A 29 4.01 -1.43 13.77
CA LYS A 29 5.08 -2.42 13.90
C LYS A 29 6.31 -1.87 14.61
N SER A 30 6.65 -0.60 14.38
CA SER A 30 7.79 0.05 15.02
C SER A 30 7.58 0.23 16.53
N LEU A 31 6.36 0.57 16.95
CA LEU A 31 6.01 0.72 18.37
C LEU A 31 5.88 -0.62 19.11
N LYS A 32 5.43 -1.67 18.43
CA LYS A 32 5.14 -2.97 19.06
C LYS A 32 6.35 -3.90 19.15
N GLN A 33 7.39 -3.70 18.34
CA GLN A 33 8.49 -4.66 18.18
C GLN A 33 9.75 -4.22 18.96
N LYS A 34 10.41 -5.15 19.67
CA LYS A 34 11.63 -4.87 20.47
C LYS A 34 12.79 -4.26 19.66
N ARG A 35 12.81 -4.42 18.34
CA ARG A 35 13.75 -3.76 17.39
C ARG A 35 12.96 -2.95 16.36
N GLY A 36 12.20 -1.96 16.83
CA GLY A 36 11.30 -1.15 16.01
C GLY A 36 11.98 -0.49 14.80
N TYR A 37 13.24 -0.06 14.95
CA TYR A 37 14.01 0.55 13.85
C TYR A 37 14.24 -0.40 12.66
N LEU A 38 14.35 -1.72 12.89
CA LEU A 38 14.49 -2.70 11.81
C LEU A 38 13.15 -3.00 11.14
N ALA A 39 12.03 -2.80 11.84
CA ALA A 39 10.71 -3.10 11.29
C ALA A 39 10.43 -2.25 10.04
N GLY A 40 10.81 -0.97 10.05
CA GLY A 40 10.73 -0.10 8.88
C GLY A 40 11.55 -0.61 7.70
N ILE A 41 12.81 -1.02 7.93
CA ILE A 41 13.69 -1.57 6.87
C ILE A 41 13.06 -2.81 6.23
N TYR A 42 12.57 -3.76 7.03
CA TYR A 42 11.93 -4.96 6.50
C TYR A 42 10.65 -4.67 5.72
N ILE A 43 9.86 -3.68 6.14
CA ILE A 43 8.65 -3.26 5.44
C ILE A 43 9.00 -2.64 4.08
N VAL A 44 9.99 -1.74 4.05
CA VAL A 44 10.48 -1.11 2.82
C VAL A 44 11.06 -2.15 1.86
N LEU A 45 11.80 -3.16 2.36
CA LEU A 45 12.29 -4.26 1.52
C LEU A 45 11.14 -5.05 0.87
N GLY A 46 10.05 -5.29 1.62
CA GLY A 46 8.86 -5.93 1.08
C GLY A 46 8.19 -5.08 0.00
N HIS A 47 8.05 -3.78 0.24
CA HIS A 47 7.54 -2.82 -0.72
C HIS A 47 8.39 -2.79 -2.01
N ALA A 48 9.70 -2.62 -1.87
CA ALA A 48 10.66 -2.57 -2.97
C ALA A 48 10.66 -3.87 -3.80
N THR A 49 10.36 -5.02 -3.19
CA THR A 49 10.23 -6.28 -3.92
C THR A 49 9.05 -6.25 -4.88
N ILE A 50 7.89 -5.71 -4.47
CA ILE A 50 6.74 -5.56 -5.37
C ILE A 50 7.07 -4.58 -6.49
N GLU A 51 7.67 -3.45 -6.15
CA GLU A 51 8.05 -2.45 -7.15
C GLU A 51 9.01 -3.03 -8.18
N PHE A 52 10.00 -3.80 -7.74
CA PHE A 52 10.94 -4.47 -8.62
C PHE A 52 10.26 -5.48 -9.55
N VAL A 53 9.34 -6.29 -9.03
CA VAL A 53 8.54 -7.23 -9.84
C VAL A 53 7.68 -6.48 -10.87
N LEU A 54 7.07 -5.37 -10.46
CA LEU A 54 6.26 -4.54 -11.36
C LEU A 54 7.11 -3.90 -12.47
N ILE A 55 8.29 -3.39 -12.14
CA ILE A 55 9.24 -2.84 -13.12
C ILE A 55 9.67 -3.92 -14.13
N ILE A 56 9.99 -5.13 -13.67
CA ILE A 56 10.30 -6.26 -14.57
C ILE A 56 9.10 -6.56 -15.48
N ALA A 57 7.89 -6.58 -14.94
CA ALA A 57 6.69 -6.82 -15.73
C ALA A 57 6.47 -5.73 -16.80
N LEU A 58 6.65 -4.45 -16.45
CA LEU A 58 6.58 -3.34 -17.40
C LEU A 58 7.65 -3.47 -18.50
N LEU A 59 8.90 -3.74 -18.12
CA LEU A 59 10.03 -3.98 -19.03
C LEU A 59 9.80 -5.17 -19.97
N ALA A 60 9.12 -6.22 -19.51
CA ALA A 60 8.78 -7.39 -20.32
C ALA A 60 7.71 -7.11 -21.42
N GLY A 61 7.25 -5.85 -21.56
CA GLY A 61 6.32 -5.47 -22.61
C GLY A 61 4.84 -5.57 -22.18
N THR A 62 4.56 -5.57 -20.87
CA THR A 62 3.16 -5.51 -20.38
C THR A 62 2.43 -4.25 -20.85
N SER A 63 3.16 -3.22 -21.32
CA SER A 63 2.59 -2.05 -21.99
C SER A 63 1.69 -2.40 -23.17
N PHE A 64 2.00 -3.44 -23.96
CA PHE A 64 1.16 -3.90 -25.06
C PHE A 64 -0.20 -4.45 -24.58
N PHE A 65 -0.23 -5.11 -23.42
CA PHE A 65 -1.47 -5.60 -22.82
C PHE A 65 -2.29 -4.48 -22.18
N ILE A 66 -1.62 -3.50 -21.56
CA ILE A 66 -2.26 -2.34 -20.92
C ILE A 66 -2.89 -1.40 -21.96
N GLN A 67 -2.35 -1.30 -23.18
CA GLN A 67 -2.96 -0.51 -24.26
C GLN A 67 -4.25 -1.11 -24.83
N ASN A 68 -4.57 -2.37 -24.51
CA ASN A 68 -5.81 -2.98 -24.95
C ASN A 68 -7.00 -2.46 -24.12
N ILE A 69 -7.94 -1.79 -24.78
CA ILE A 69 -9.13 -1.21 -24.16
C ILE A 69 -9.95 -2.24 -23.35
N VAL A 70 -9.97 -3.50 -23.79
CA VAL A 70 -10.70 -4.59 -23.11
C VAL A 70 -10.02 -4.96 -21.80
N PHE A 71 -8.68 -4.99 -21.78
CA PHE A 71 -7.91 -5.28 -20.58
C PHE A 71 -8.06 -4.18 -19.53
N LEU A 72 -7.95 -2.91 -19.95
CA LEU A 72 -8.19 -1.75 -19.07
C LEU A 72 -9.62 -1.74 -18.51
N MET A 73 -10.63 -2.04 -19.33
CA MET A 73 -12.02 -2.08 -18.90
C MET A 73 -12.27 -3.19 -17.87
N LEU A 74 -11.70 -4.38 -18.07
CA LEU A 74 -11.80 -5.49 -17.13
C LEU A 74 -11.12 -5.15 -15.80
N VAL A 75 -9.87 -4.69 -15.83
CA VAL A 75 -9.12 -4.34 -14.61
C VAL A 75 -9.81 -3.18 -13.88
N GLY A 76 -10.27 -2.16 -14.60
CA GLY A 76 -10.98 -1.01 -14.05
C GLY A 76 -12.32 -1.40 -13.40
N THR A 77 -13.09 -2.28 -14.05
CA THR A 77 -14.39 -2.74 -13.52
C THR A 77 -14.21 -3.63 -12.30
N ILE A 78 -13.25 -4.56 -12.34
CA ILE A 78 -12.92 -5.41 -11.19
C ILE A 78 -12.46 -4.53 -10.02
N GLY A 79 -11.52 -3.60 -10.28
CA GLY A 79 -11.04 -2.66 -9.26
C GLY A 79 -12.15 -1.79 -8.67
N GLY A 80 -13.06 -1.28 -9.51
CA GLY A 80 -14.22 -0.50 -9.08
C GLY A 80 -15.18 -1.29 -8.19
N ILE A 81 -15.46 -2.56 -8.54
CA ILE A 81 -16.29 -3.45 -7.71
C ILE A 81 -15.61 -3.67 -6.35
N PHE A 82 -14.31 -3.93 -6.31
CA PHE A 82 -13.56 -4.07 -5.06
C PHE A 82 -13.61 -2.80 -4.21
N LEU A 83 -13.49 -1.61 -4.81
CA LEU A 83 -13.60 -0.34 -4.09
C LEU A 83 -14.99 -0.15 -3.45
N ILE A 84 -16.06 -0.51 -4.16
CA ILE A 84 -17.43 -0.47 -3.62
C ILE A 84 -17.55 -1.45 -2.44
N ILE A 85 -17.06 -2.68 -2.59
CA ILE A 85 -17.10 -3.69 -1.52
C ILE A 85 -16.35 -3.19 -0.29
N PHE A 86 -15.13 -2.66 -0.46
CA PHE A 86 -14.35 -2.13 0.65
C PHE A 86 -15.05 -0.94 1.32
N GLY A 87 -15.65 -0.03 0.54
CA GLY A 87 -16.46 1.07 1.09
C GLY A 87 -17.62 0.57 1.97
N VAL A 88 -18.36 -0.44 1.51
CA VAL A 88 -19.47 -1.04 2.27
C VAL A 88 -18.98 -1.73 3.54
N VAL A 89 -17.86 -2.46 3.47
CA VAL A 89 -17.27 -3.12 4.65
C VAL A 89 -16.89 -2.08 5.72
N VAL A 90 -16.23 -0.99 5.33
CA VAL A 90 -15.84 0.08 6.26
C VAL A 90 -17.06 0.73 6.91
N ILE A 91 -18.10 1.06 6.13
CA ILE A 91 -19.34 1.64 6.66
C ILE A 91 -20.02 0.67 7.63
N ARG A 92 -20.06 -0.62 7.29
CA ARG A 92 -20.67 -1.67 8.11
C ARG A 92 -19.92 -1.89 9.42
N ASP A 93 -18.59 -1.84 9.39
CA ASP A 93 -17.76 -2.00 10.57
C ASP A 93 -17.97 -0.83 11.53
N VAL A 94 -17.98 0.41 11.03
CA VAL A 94 -18.28 1.61 11.84
C VAL A 94 -19.68 1.54 12.44
N SER A 95 -20.67 1.07 11.67
CA SER A 95 -22.06 0.98 12.14
C SER A 95 -22.31 -0.15 13.15
N LYS A 96 -21.41 -1.14 13.26
CA LYS A 96 -21.51 -2.24 14.23
C LYS A 96 -20.68 -2.02 15.50
N THR A 97 -19.72 -1.09 15.48
CA THR A 97 -19.02 -0.64 16.68
C THR A 97 -19.96 0.24 17.52
N ASN A 98 -20.52 -0.34 18.58
CA ASN A 98 -21.03 0.43 19.70
C ASN A 98 -19.84 1.19 20.30
N PHE A 99 -19.84 2.51 20.17
CA PHE A 99 -18.92 3.39 20.90
C PHE A 99 -19.31 3.38 22.38
N ASP A 100 -18.95 2.32 23.10
CA ASP A 100 -18.75 2.44 24.53
C ASP A 100 -17.46 3.24 24.71
N ALA A 101 -17.63 4.54 24.97
CA ALA A 101 -16.58 5.51 25.29
C ALA A 101 -15.97 5.26 26.67
N THR A 102 -15.72 4.00 26.99
CA THR A 102 -14.88 3.59 28.11
C THR A 102 -13.57 3.18 27.48
N PHE A 103 -12.54 4.03 27.61
CA PHE A 103 -11.14 3.65 27.36
C PHE A 103 -10.67 2.65 28.43
N THR A 104 -11.45 1.60 28.68
CA THR A 104 -10.90 0.35 29.17
C THR A 104 -10.06 -0.17 28.04
N PHE A 105 -8.74 -0.23 28.25
CA PHE A 105 -7.86 -1.12 27.51
C PHE A 105 -8.30 -2.56 27.81
N GLU A 106 -9.50 -2.93 27.38
CA GLU A 106 -9.79 -4.32 27.17
C GLU A 106 -8.74 -4.79 26.20
N LYS A 107 -8.05 -5.84 26.64
CA LYS A 107 -6.99 -6.54 25.95
C LYS A 107 -7.62 -7.30 24.79
N ASP A 108 -8.41 -6.58 23.98
CA ASP A 108 -9.04 -7.11 22.83
C ASP A 108 -7.87 -7.50 21.95
N ASN A 109 -7.75 -8.80 21.75
CA ASN A 109 -6.69 -9.40 20.98
C ASN A 109 -7.00 -9.06 19.53
N VAL A 110 -6.87 -7.78 19.15
CA VAL A 110 -6.54 -7.40 17.79
C VAL A 110 -5.29 -8.21 17.52
N LYS A 111 -5.47 -9.34 16.84
CA LYS A 111 -4.40 -10.21 16.35
C LYS A 111 -3.69 -9.41 15.27
N GLY A 112 -3.06 -8.30 15.66
CA GLY A 112 -2.24 -7.48 14.81
C GLY A 112 -1.22 -8.40 14.18
N PHE A 113 -1.07 -8.27 12.87
CA PHE A 113 -0.35 -9.21 12.02
C PHE A 113 0.93 -9.71 12.69
N LYS A 114 0.87 -10.94 13.21
CA LYS A 114 2.03 -11.63 13.83
C LYS A 114 3.05 -12.07 12.78
N GLY A 115 2.69 -11.96 11.50
CA GLY A 115 3.56 -12.31 10.38
C GLY A 115 4.78 -11.39 10.27
N ASN A 116 5.74 -11.84 9.48
CA ASN A 116 7.00 -11.16 9.27
C ASN A 116 6.77 -9.76 8.68
N SER A 117 7.53 -8.76 9.14
CA SER A 117 7.34 -7.35 8.74
C SER A 117 7.52 -7.13 7.22
N PHE A 118 8.31 -7.99 6.57
CA PHE A 118 8.46 -8.04 5.11
C PHE A 118 7.17 -8.41 4.37
N ILE A 119 6.50 -9.50 4.78
CA ILE A 119 5.25 -9.95 4.17
C ILE A 119 4.14 -8.92 4.43
N GLY A 120 4.15 -8.32 5.64
CA GLY A 120 3.26 -7.20 5.95
C GLY A 120 3.46 -6.02 5.00
N GLY A 121 4.72 -5.65 4.71
CA GLY A 121 5.04 -4.62 3.72
C GLY A 121 4.49 -4.94 2.33
N ILE A 122 4.59 -6.20 1.89
CA ILE A 122 4.02 -6.64 0.60
C ILE A 122 2.49 -6.48 0.58
N VAL A 123 1.81 -7.12 1.52
CA VAL A 123 0.34 -7.18 1.54
C VAL A 123 -0.28 -5.79 1.71
N VAL A 124 0.27 -4.98 2.61
CA VAL A 124 -0.23 -3.63 2.88
C VAL A 124 0.02 -2.69 1.69
N SER A 125 1.11 -2.88 0.93
CA SER A 125 1.38 -2.10 -0.28
C SER A 125 0.39 -2.44 -1.41
N LEU A 126 0.12 -3.73 -1.64
CA LEU A 126 -0.88 -4.15 -2.63
C LEU A 126 -2.30 -3.70 -2.28
N SER A 127 -2.58 -3.60 -0.98
CA SER A 127 -3.88 -3.13 -0.47
C SER A 127 -3.98 -1.61 -0.45
N ASN A 128 -2.92 -0.88 -0.81
CA ASN A 128 -2.90 0.58 -0.80
C ASN A 128 -3.37 1.13 -2.16
N PRO A 129 -4.59 1.68 -2.28
CA PRO A 129 -5.10 2.22 -3.54
C PRO A 129 -4.26 3.39 -4.05
N PHE A 130 -3.60 4.14 -3.15
CA PHE A 130 -2.70 5.22 -3.52
C PHE A 130 -1.50 4.71 -4.32
N TRP A 131 -0.95 3.54 -3.98
CA TRP A 131 0.19 2.95 -4.72
C TRP A 131 -0.20 2.60 -6.15
N THR A 132 -1.36 1.97 -6.34
CA THR A 132 -1.90 1.65 -7.67
C THR A 132 -2.17 2.91 -8.49
N PHE A 133 -2.76 3.93 -7.87
CA PHE A 133 -3.04 5.20 -8.54
C PHE A 133 -1.76 5.96 -8.94
N TRP A 134 -0.75 5.95 -8.07
CA TRP A 134 0.55 6.58 -8.34
C TRP A 134 1.24 5.94 -9.56
N TRP A 135 1.25 4.61 -9.65
CA TRP A 135 1.78 3.93 -10.84
C TRP A 135 0.94 4.17 -12.09
N ALA A 136 -0.38 4.24 -11.98
CA ALA A 136 -1.25 4.49 -13.11
C ALA A 136 -1.05 5.89 -13.74
N VAL A 137 -0.77 6.91 -12.92
CA VAL A 137 -0.66 8.31 -13.37
C VAL A 137 0.79 8.74 -13.60
N ILE A 138 1.65 8.51 -12.60
CA ILE A 138 3.05 8.99 -12.60
C ILE A 138 3.96 7.93 -13.18
N GLY A 139 3.81 6.67 -12.74
CA GLY A 139 4.66 5.56 -13.17
C GLY A 139 4.56 5.27 -14.66
N LEU A 140 3.34 5.22 -15.22
CA LEU A 140 3.10 5.07 -16.66
C LEU A 140 3.28 6.37 -17.44
N GLY A 141 3.05 7.54 -16.82
CA GLY A 141 3.17 8.84 -17.49
C GLY A 141 4.63 9.29 -17.72
N LEU A 142 5.56 8.78 -16.92
CA LEU A 142 7.00 9.06 -17.01
C LEU A 142 7.79 7.97 -17.76
N TRP A 143 7.13 6.90 -18.22
CA TRP A 143 7.72 5.78 -18.95
C TRP A 143 7.46 5.86 -20.45
#